data_AF-A0A6F9BZQ7-F1
#
_entry.id   AF-A0A6F9BZQ7-F1
#
_cell.length_a   1.000
_cell.length_b   1.000
_cell.length_c   1.000
_cell.angle_alpha   90.00
_cell.angle_beta   90.00
_cell.angle_gamma   90.00
#
_symmetry.space_group_name_H-M   'P 1'
#
loop_
_entity.id
_entity.type
_entity.pdbx_description
1 polymer ?
#
loop_
_entity_poly.entity_id
_entity_poly.type
_entity_poly.pdbx_seq_one_letter_code
_entity_poly.pdbx_strand_id
1 'polypeptide(L)'
;MAGVRSSSCGTQGLMENTGRSVDVAALLPTALCPDPSIVFHGITVRVKDYDTGQEEGRPVSAFSEECCEELWDRVEGVRHKLTRILNPAKLTPYLRQCKVIDEQDEDEVLNSTQYPLRISKAGRLIDILHGRGQRGLQAFMESLEFYHPEQYTQLTGQQPTQRCSIILDEEGPEGLTQFLLLEVRKLREQLRGSRVCERRLSQRCRVAEEERSRAERKTLDLRHDRLQMERLRQDWEAGSRELGRLKDRHLEQAMKYSCALEDQAKASARERELLEQVEQLKTRLMEAEKETDSSPAATAPFRRNSSVLHCTNGAPAVPEKREKPLQHIDIQKAGHIETQALLDILKQDRREATEQRHELCGDIARLQGELESSEDFRDKLESQCEQLQLKVRTLQLDWETEQKRSFSYFNQIMELEKERDQALRSRDSLQLEYTDCLLDKNLLRKRIAELQANLEQQQRELEKEKDRSRKQSSPCMHCSHLSLCSEDQCYGPCCSLDLSSLPNGTHQLLCKTVDSEKDVNRLSIFPFPPCSLEDD
;
A
#
# COMPACT_ATOMS: atom_id res chain seq x y z
N MET A 1 -6.89 -14.41 -53.67
CA MET A 1 -5.88 -15.17 -52.88
C MET A 1 -4.88 -14.14 -52.37
N ALA A 2 -4.63 -13.86 -51.10
CA ALA A 2 -5.09 -14.26 -49.78
C ALA A 2 -5.33 -12.94 -49.00
N GLY A 3 -6.20 -12.76 -48.01
CA GLY A 3 -6.66 -13.68 -47.00
C GLY A 3 -6.05 -13.32 -45.64
N VAL A 4 -6.29 -12.12 -45.09
CA VAL A 4 -6.14 -11.85 -43.65
C VAL A 4 -7.22 -10.87 -43.20
N ARG A 5 -8.00 -11.33 -42.22
CA ARG A 5 -9.11 -10.65 -41.54
C ARG A 5 -8.53 -9.67 -40.51
N SER A 6 -8.89 -8.39 -40.61
CA SER A 6 -8.70 -7.40 -39.56
C SER A 6 -10.00 -7.25 -38.77
N SER A 7 -10.05 -7.79 -37.55
CA SER A 7 -11.15 -7.56 -36.60
C SER A 7 -11.12 -6.12 -36.11
N SER A 8 -12.05 -5.31 -36.60
CA SER A 8 -12.46 -4.05 -35.99
C SER A 8 -13.42 -4.34 -34.83
N CYS A 9 -12.98 -4.21 -33.59
CA CYS A 9 -13.90 -4.13 -32.45
C CYS A 9 -14.09 -2.66 -32.10
N GLY A 10 -15.24 -2.12 -32.50
CA GLY A 10 -15.66 -0.76 -32.17
C GLY A 10 -16.13 -0.69 -30.73
N THR A 11 -15.52 0.19 -29.95
CA THR A 11 -16.04 0.67 -28.67
C THR A 11 -17.06 1.76 -28.95
N GLN A 12 -18.33 1.38 -29.12
CA GLN A 12 -19.44 2.30 -28.97
C GLN A 12 -19.71 2.53 -27.49
N GLY A 13 -19.68 3.81 -27.10
CA GLY A 13 -20.06 4.26 -25.79
C GLY A 13 -21.55 4.08 -25.53
N LEU A 14 -21.87 3.62 -24.33
CA LEU A 14 -23.16 3.80 -23.69
C LEU A 14 -22.90 4.50 -22.36
N MET A 15 -23.11 5.81 -22.37
CA MET A 15 -23.47 6.56 -21.17
C MET A 15 -24.85 6.08 -20.75
N GLU A 16 -24.98 5.56 -19.53
CA GLU A 16 -26.23 5.72 -18.79
C GLU A 16 -26.01 5.68 -17.28
N ASN A 17 -26.46 6.77 -16.68
CA ASN A 17 -26.66 7.05 -15.27
C ASN A 17 -27.14 5.86 -14.43
N THR A 18 -26.44 5.60 -13.32
CA THR A 18 -27.10 5.45 -12.01
C THR A 18 -26.16 5.91 -10.90
N GLY A 19 -26.33 7.15 -10.47
CA GLY A 19 -25.89 7.59 -9.16
C GLY A 19 -26.79 6.98 -8.10
N ARG A 20 -26.23 6.14 -7.24
CA ARG A 20 -26.69 5.95 -5.86
C ARG A 20 -25.48 6.03 -4.95
N SER A 21 -25.27 7.24 -4.45
CA SER A 21 -24.55 7.48 -3.21
C SER A 21 -25.24 6.67 -2.12
N VAL A 22 -24.53 5.73 -1.51
CA VAL A 22 -24.93 5.19 -0.22
C VAL A 22 -23.88 5.69 0.75
N ASP A 23 -24.23 6.75 1.45
CA ASP A 23 -23.52 7.23 2.63
C ASP A 23 -23.40 6.09 3.63
N VAL A 24 -22.18 5.56 3.78
CA VAL A 24 -21.82 4.70 4.91
C VAL A 24 -21.23 5.60 5.98
N ALA A 25 -22.10 6.39 6.60
CA ALA A 25 -21.80 7.14 7.80
C ALA A 25 -22.77 6.73 8.91
N ALA A 26 -22.18 6.37 10.05
CA ALA A 26 -22.77 6.29 11.38
C ALA A 26 -23.82 5.19 11.66
N LEU A 27 -23.33 3.96 11.90
CA LEU A 27 -23.88 3.09 12.95
C LEU A 27 -22.73 2.37 13.67
N LEU A 28 -22.16 3.07 14.65
CA LEU A 28 -21.36 2.50 15.73
C LEU A 28 -22.33 1.97 16.80
N PRO A 29 -22.31 0.67 17.15
CA PRO A 29 -22.83 0.24 18.44
C PRO A 29 -21.66 0.26 19.43
N THR A 30 -21.69 1.24 20.32
CA THR A 30 -20.93 1.25 21.57
C THR A 30 -21.29 0.00 22.36
N ALA A 31 -20.42 -1.01 22.33
CA ALA A 31 -20.58 -2.22 23.14
C ALA A 31 -20.24 -1.89 24.60
N LEU A 32 -21.28 -1.56 25.38
CA LEU A 32 -21.25 -1.68 26.83
C LEU A 32 -21.12 -3.18 27.17
N CYS A 33 -20.05 -3.51 27.88
CA CYS A 33 -19.88 -4.82 28.54
C CYS A 33 -21.08 -5.11 29.45
N PRO A 34 -21.71 -6.29 29.37
CA PRO A 34 -22.47 -6.84 30.48
C PRO A 34 -21.58 -7.79 31.30
N ASP A 35 -21.56 -7.56 32.60
CA ASP A 35 -21.00 -8.47 33.62
C ASP A 35 -21.58 -9.89 33.51
N PRO A 36 -20.81 -10.94 33.82
CA PRO A 36 -21.29 -12.31 33.81
C PRO A 36 -21.91 -12.67 35.17
N SER A 37 -23.18 -12.32 35.38
CA SER A 37 -24.00 -12.90 36.46
C SER A 37 -24.70 -14.16 35.94
N ILE A 38 -23.99 -15.29 35.94
CA ILE A 38 -24.59 -16.60 35.68
C ILE A 38 -25.26 -17.08 36.97
N VAL A 39 -26.58 -16.90 37.03
CA VAL A 39 -27.43 -17.53 38.05
C VAL A 39 -27.53 -19.02 37.71
N PHE A 40 -26.88 -19.86 38.51
CA PHE A 40 -27.11 -21.31 38.50
C PHE A 40 -28.55 -21.58 38.93
N HIS A 41 -29.39 -22.07 38.01
CA HIS A 41 -30.64 -22.74 38.40
C HIS A 41 -30.27 -24.13 38.91
N GLY A 42 -30.33 -24.28 40.23
CA GLY A 42 -30.10 -25.54 40.92
C GLY A 42 -31.12 -26.61 40.51
N ILE A 43 -30.59 -27.81 40.25
CA ILE A 43 -31.37 -29.04 40.10
C ILE A 43 -32.05 -29.30 41.45
N THR A 44 -33.37 -29.14 41.52
CA THR A 44 -34.17 -29.57 42.67
C THR A 44 -34.62 -31.01 42.46
N VAL A 45 -33.93 -31.95 43.12
CA VAL A 45 -34.41 -33.32 43.28
C VAL A 45 -35.59 -33.28 44.25
N ARG A 46 -36.82 -33.42 43.74
CA ARG A 46 -38.00 -33.64 44.59
C ARG A 46 -38.10 -35.13 44.91
N VAL A 47 -37.68 -35.51 46.11
CA VAL A 47 -38.12 -36.74 46.77
C VAL A 47 -39.59 -36.56 47.12
N LYS A 48 -40.47 -37.42 46.61
CA LYS A 48 -41.89 -37.47 46.98
C LYS A 48 -42.05 -38.60 48.01
N ASP A 49 -42.46 -38.22 49.21
CA ASP A 49 -42.90 -39.14 50.26
C ASP A 49 -44.20 -39.84 49.86
N TYR A 50 -44.32 -41.09 50.30
CA TYR A 50 -45.48 -41.96 50.12
C TYR A 50 -46.65 -41.47 50.97
N ASP A 51 -47.83 -41.35 50.37
CA ASP A 51 -49.09 -41.42 51.13
C ASP A 51 -50.12 -42.28 50.38
N THR A 52 -50.91 -42.97 51.16
CA THR A 52 -51.68 -44.17 50.81
C THR A 52 -53.13 -43.78 50.51
N GLY A 53 -53.67 -44.20 49.36
CA GLY A 53 -55.09 -44.00 49.06
C GLY A 53 -55.48 -44.58 47.70
N GLN A 54 -56.31 -45.62 47.72
CA GLN A 54 -56.87 -46.33 46.57
C GLN A 54 -57.62 -45.43 45.57
N GLU A 55 -57.39 -45.66 44.28
CA GLU A 55 -58.48 -46.03 43.36
C GLU A 55 -57.89 -46.77 42.14
N GLU A 56 -58.50 -47.90 41.80
CA GLU A 56 -58.13 -48.71 40.64
C GLU A 56 -58.33 -47.93 39.33
N GLY A 57 -57.22 -47.62 38.68
CA GLY A 57 -57.19 -47.25 37.28
C GLY A 57 -55.86 -47.70 36.72
N ARG A 58 -55.86 -48.74 35.88
CA ARG A 58 -54.67 -49.15 35.11
C ARG A 58 -53.99 -47.90 34.53
N PRO A 59 -52.68 -47.67 34.74
CA PRO A 59 -51.97 -46.77 33.86
C PRO A 59 -51.99 -47.42 32.48
N VAL A 60 -52.78 -46.83 31.57
CA VAL A 60 -52.71 -47.13 30.15
C VAL A 60 -51.25 -46.96 29.75
N SER A 61 -50.60 -48.04 29.28
CA SER A 61 -49.26 -47.99 28.72
C SER A 61 -49.22 -46.83 27.72
N ALA A 62 -48.38 -45.82 27.98
CA ALA A 62 -48.33 -44.58 27.20
C ALA A 62 -47.81 -44.77 25.76
N PHE A 63 -47.51 -46.00 25.35
CA PHE A 63 -47.08 -46.36 24.02
C PHE A 63 -47.75 -47.68 23.59
N SER A 64 -48.94 -47.58 22.99
CA SER A 64 -49.45 -48.62 22.09
C SER A 64 -48.63 -48.59 20.79
N GLU A 65 -48.48 -49.71 20.08
CA GLU A 65 -47.80 -49.77 18.76
C GLU A 65 -48.38 -48.75 17.78
N GLU A 66 -49.71 -48.53 17.81
CA GLU A 66 -50.42 -47.55 16.99
C GLU A 66 -49.97 -46.09 17.26
N CYS A 67 -49.63 -45.75 18.51
CA CYS A 67 -49.14 -44.42 18.89
C CYS A 67 -47.69 -44.18 18.41
N CYS A 68 -46.90 -45.25 18.26
CA CYS A 68 -45.50 -45.16 17.82
C CYS A 68 -45.41 -44.88 16.32
N GLU A 69 -46.23 -45.54 15.51
CA GLU A 69 -46.28 -45.32 14.06
C GLU A 69 -46.77 -43.89 13.73
N GLU A 70 -47.81 -43.39 14.42
CA GLU A 70 -48.30 -42.02 14.22
C GLU A 70 -47.23 -40.94 14.52
N LEU A 71 -46.34 -41.20 15.47
CA LEU A 71 -45.25 -40.27 15.82
C LEU A 71 -44.11 -40.33 14.81
N TRP A 72 -43.79 -41.51 14.27
CA TRP A 72 -42.85 -41.63 13.16
C TRP A 72 -43.37 -40.95 11.89
N ASP A 73 -44.66 -41.06 11.59
CA ASP A 73 -45.29 -40.33 10.48
C ASP A 73 -45.13 -38.82 10.62
N ARG A 74 -45.24 -38.29 11.84
CA ARG A 74 -44.98 -36.87 12.12
C ARG A 74 -43.51 -36.50 11.94
N VAL A 75 -42.60 -37.35 12.39
CA VAL A 75 -41.14 -37.17 12.19
C VAL A 75 -40.81 -37.17 10.70
N GLU A 76 -41.38 -38.08 9.93
CA GLU A 76 -41.18 -38.18 8.48
C GLU A 76 -41.76 -36.95 7.75
N GLY A 77 -42.94 -36.47 8.18
CA GLY A 77 -43.55 -35.24 7.66
C GLY A 77 -42.68 -33.98 7.81
N VAL A 78 -41.81 -33.92 8.83
CA VAL A 78 -40.86 -32.80 9.04
C VAL A 78 -39.39 -33.19 8.86
N ARG A 79 -39.10 -34.36 8.26
CA ARG A 79 -37.74 -34.90 8.10
C ARG A 79 -36.77 -33.92 7.45
N HIS A 80 -37.21 -33.18 6.43
CA HIS A 80 -36.39 -32.18 5.74
C HIS A 80 -35.93 -31.02 6.66
N LYS A 81 -36.73 -30.67 7.69
CA LYS A 81 -36.34 -29.67 8.69
C LYS A 81 -35.41 -30.29 9.72
N LEU A 82 -35.75 -31.48 10.21
CA LEU A 82 -34.97 -32.18 11.23
C LEU A 82 -33.54 -32.47 10.74
N THR A 83 -33.38 -33.04 9.54
CA THR A 83 -32.06 -33.35 8.97
C THR A 83 -31.16 -32.12 8.76
N ARG A 84 -31.74 -30.92 8.59
CA ARG A 84 -31.00 -29.66 8.51
C ARG A 84 -30.55 -29.13 9.87
N ILE A 85 -31.20 -29.52 10.95
CA ILE A 85 -30.92 -29.00 12.29
C ILE A 85 -30.07 -30.00 13.09
N LEU A 86 -30.36 -31.29 12.97
CA LEU A 86 -29.72 -32.34 13.75
C LEU A 86 -28.23 -32.46 13.46
N ASN A 87 -27.47 -32.69 14.52
CA ASN A 87 -26.04 -33.01 14.42
C ASN A 87 -25.82 -34.46 14.88
N PRO A 88 -25.64 -35.41 13.94
CA PRO A 88 -25.45 -36.82 14.28
C PRO A 88 -24.32 -37.05 15.29
N ALA A 89 -23.20 -36.33 15.18
CA ALA A 89 -22.06 -36.44 16.10
C ALA A 89 -22.35 -35.97 17.54
N LYS A 90 -23.47 -35.29 17.77
CA LYS A 90 -23.96 -34.97 19.12
C LYS A 90 -24.94 -36.02 19.65
N LEU A 91 -25.69 -36.68 18.77
CA LEU A 91 -26.77 -37.61 19.13
C LEU A 91 -26.27 -39.05 19.29
N THR A 92 -25.33 -39.50 18.45
CA THR A 92 -24.85 -40.90 18.47
C THR A 92 -24.29 -41.36 19.82
N PRO A 93 -23.57 -40.54 20.63
CA PRO A 93 -23.08 -41.00 21.93
C PRO A 93 -24.22 -41.31 22.91
N TYR A 94 -25.26 -40.46 22.94
CA TYR A 94 -26.44 -40.68 23.75
C TYR A 94 -27.20 -41.94 23.32
N LEU A 95 -27.40 -42.12 22.01
CA LEU A 95 -28.10 -43.27 21.46
C LEU A 95 -27.34 -44.60 21.69
N ARG A 96 -26.00 -44.56 21.72
CA ARG A 96 -25.16 -45.69 22.14
C ARG A 96 -25.32 -46.00 23.62
N GLN A 97 -25.35 -44.97 24.47
CA GLN A 97 -25.57 -45.13 25.90
C GLN A 97 -26.94 -45.74 26.21
N CYS A 98 -27.95 -45.43 25.39
CA CYS A 98 -29.27 -46.05 25.43
C CYS A 98 -29.32 -47.49 24.87
N LYS A 99 -28.21 -48.04 24.37
CA LYS A 99 -28.11 -49.34 23.68
C LYS A 99 -29.08 -49.49 22.49
N VAL A 100 -29.42 -48.38 21.84
CA VAL A 100 -30.34 -48.35 20.68
C VAL A 100 -29.58 -48.44 19.37
N ILE A 101 -28.33 -47.97 19.33
CA ILE A 101 -27.40 -48.11 18.20
C ILE A 101 -26.07 -48.68 18.72
N ASP A 102 -25.35 -49.41 17.88
CA ASP A 102 -24.03 -49.96 18.22
C ASP A 102 -22.87 -49.13 17.65
N GLU A 103 -21.63 -49.58 17.88
CA GLU A 103 -20.42 -48.92 17.35
C GLU A 103 -20.38 -48.90 15.83
N GLN A 104 -20.91 -49.96 15.20
CA GLN A 104 -20.91 -50.11 13.75
C GLN A 104 -21.89 -49.12 13.10
N ASP A 105 -23.07 -48.93 13.70
CA ASP A 105 -24.07 -47.93 13.30
C ASP A 105 -23.51 -46.51 13.44
N GLU A 106 -22.81 -46.21 14.54
CA GLU A 106 -22.18 -44.90 14.75
C GLU A 106 -21.11 -44.61 13.69
N ASP A 107 -20.23 -45.57 13.41
CA ASP A 107 -19.22 -45.45 12.37
C ASP A 107 -19.84 -45.34 10.98
N GLU A 108 -20.93 -46.06 10.70
CA GLU A 108 -21.66 -45.95 9.44
C GLU A 108 -22.22 -44.53 9.24
N VAL A 109 -22.77 -43.91 10.29
CA VAL A 109 -23.34 -42.57 10.21
C VAL A 109 -22.26 -41.48 10.16
N LEU A 110 -21.19 -41.61 10.96
CA LEU A 110 -20.19 -40.54 11.11
C LEU A 110 -19.04 -40.63 10.11
N ASN A 111 -18.57 -41.83 9.80
CA ASN A 111 -17.31 -42.06 9.09
C ASN A 111 -17.49 -42.63 7.67
N SER A 112 -18.70 -43.08 7.31
CA SER A 112 -18.98 -43.56 5.95
C SER A 112 -18.84 -42.46 4.89
N THR A 113 -18.16 -42.79 3.79
CA THR A 113 -18.01 -41.94 2.60
C THR A 113 -19.31 -41.80 1.81
N GLN A 114 -20.31 -42.65 2.08
CA GLN A 114 -21.62 -42.64 1.41
C GLN A 114 -22.46 -41.42 1.78
N TYR A 115 -22.17 -40.78 2.92
CA TYR A 115 -22.93 -39.64 3.44
C TYR A 115 -22.00 -38.44 3.70
N PRO A 116 -21.53 -37.73 2.67
CA PRO A 116 -20.54 -36.65 2.83
C PRO A 116 -21.09 -35.42 3.57
N LEU A 117 -22.40 -35.20 3.47
CA LEU A 117 -23.08 -34.04 4.05
C LEU A 117 -23.72 -34.39 5.40
N ARG A 118 -23.66 -33.46 6.36
CA ARG A 118 -24.34 -33.60 7.67
C ARG A 118 -25.82 -33.94 7.53
N ILE A 119 -26.50 -33.36 6.54
CA ILE A 119 -27.93 -33.59 6.27
C ILE A 119 -28.17 -35.04 5.88
N SER A 120 -27.33 -35.60 5.00
CA SER A 120 -27.38 -37.01 4.60
C SER A 120 -27.08 -37.96 5.77
N LYS A 121 -26.09 -37.62 6.61
CA LYS A 121 -25.79 -38.36 7.84
C LYS A 121 -26.98 -38.37 8.81
N ALA A 122 -27.63 -37.22 9.00
CA ALA A 122 -28.82 -37.11 9.83
C ALA A 122 -30.00 -37.91 9.25
N GLY A 123 -30.16 -37.92 7.93
CA GLY A 123 -31.16 -38.75 7.26
C GLY A 123 -30.94 -40.23 7.52
N ARG A 124 -29.69 -40.70 7.39
CA ARG A 124 -29.33 -42.10 7.67
C ARG A 124 -29.52 -42.48 9.14
N LEU A 125 -29.17 -41.60 10.07
CA LEU A 125 -29.39 -41.84 11.50
C LEU A 125 -30.88 -42.05 11.81
N ILE A 126 -31.77 -41.24 11.21
CA ILE A 126 -33.22 -41.38 11.35
C ILE A 126 -33.68 -42.75 10.81
N ASP A 127 -33.18 -43.18 9.65
CA ASP A 127 -33.53 -44.49 9.06
C ASP A 127 -33.13 -45.67 9.97
N ILE A 128 -31.93 -45.60 10.57
CA ILE A 128 -31.45 -46.62 11.50
C ILE A 128 -32.37 -46.68 12.73
N LEU A 129 -32.72 -45.53 13.31
CA LEU A 129 -33.60 -45.45 14.48
C LEU A 129 -35.03 -45.92 14.17
N HIS A 130 -35.55 -45.59 12.99
CA HIS A 130 -36.84 -46.10 12.53
C HIS A 130 -36.84 -47.64 12.46
N GLY A 131 -35.76 -48.25 11.97
CA GLY A 131 -35.58 -49.70 11.96
C GLY A 131 -35.51 -50.38 13.34
N ARG A 132 -35.34 -49.61 14.43
CA ARG A 132 -35.33 -50.11 15.82
C ARG A 132 -36.72 -50.07 16.49
N GLY A 133 -37.76 -49.60 15.78
CA GLY A 133 -39.14 -49.58 16.24
C GLY A 133 -39.37 -48.66 17.45
N GLN A 134 -40.19 -49.11 18.39
CA GLN A 134 -40.59 -48.33 19.58
C GLN A 134 -39.41 -47.85 20.42
N ARG A 135 -38.38 -48.68 20.61
CA ARG A 135 -37.16 -48.28 21.34
C ARG A 135 -36.37 -47.20 20.62
N GLY A 136 -36.31 -47.29 19.29
CA GLY A 136 -35.69 -46.28 18.43
C GLY A 136 -36.38 -44.93 18.51
N LEU A 137 -37.72 -44.94 18.45
CA LEU A 137 -38.53 -43.75 18.60
C LEU A 137 -38.32 -43.10 19.97
N GLN A 138 -38.41 -43.88 21.04
CA GLN A 138 -38.28 -43.35 22.39
C GLN A 138 -36.90 -42.71 22.61
N ALA A 139 -35.82 -43.39 22.20
CA ALA A 139 -34.47 -42.83 22.30
C ALA A 139 -34.26 -41.61 21.41
N PHE A 140 -34.88 -41.59 20.23
CA PHE A 140 -34.87 -40.41 19.36
C PHE A 140 -35.56 -39.22 20.03
N MET A 141 -36.75 -39.42 20.60
CA MET A 141 -37.51 -38.38 21.29
C MET A 141 -36.78 -37.85 22.53
N GLU A 142 -36.19 -38.73 23.35
CA GLU A 142 -35.38 -38.30 24.50
C GLU A 142 -34.10 -37.57 24.05
N SER A 143 -33.46 -37.99 22.95
CA SER A 143 -32.29 -37.29 22.39
C SER A 143 -32.64 -35.90 21.84
N LEU A 144 -33.82 -35.76 21.22
CA LEU A 144 -34.35 -34.47 20.76
C LEU A 144 -34.68 -33.59 21.95
N GLU A 145 -35.32 -34.13 22.98
CA GLU A 145 -35.66 -33.40 24.20
C GLU A 145 -34.40 -32.83 24.89
N PHE A 146 -33.30 -33.57 24.88
CA PHE A 146 -32.04 -33.19 25.51
C PHE A 146 -31.21 -32.19 24.67
N TYR A 147 -31.01 -32.45 23.36
CA TYR A 147 -30.13 -31.62 22.53
C TYR A 147 -30.86 -30.54 21.70
N HIS A 148 -32.16 -30.72 21.46
CA HIS A 148 -32.97 -29.96 20.51
C HIS A 148 -34.41 -29.73 21.05
N PRO A 149 -34.57 -29.04 22.20
CA PRO A 149 -35.84 -28.92 22.92
C PRO A 149 -36.95 -28.22 22.11
N GLU A 150 -36.58 -27.27 21.25
CA GLU A 150 -37.51 -26.57 20.36
C GLU A 150 -38.13 -27.52 19.33
N GLN A 151 -37.32 -28.42 18.78
CA GLN A 151 -37.72 -29.40 17.77
C GLN A 151 -38.58 -30.50 18.40
N TYR A 152 -38.25 -30.92 19.62
CA TYR A 152 -39.10 -31.82 20.41
C TYR A 152 -40.49 -31.24 20.65
N THR A 153 -40.55 -29.99 21.11
CA THR A 153 -41.83 -29.28 21.39
C THR A 153 -42.67 -29.14 20.12
N GLN A 154 -42.04 -28.90 18.97
CA GLN A 154 -42.74 -28.80 17.68
C GLN A 154 -43.34 -30.14 17.21
N LEU A 155 -42.71 -31.27 17.55
CA LEU A 155 -43.16 -32.61 17.15
C LEU A 155 -44.25 -33.17 18.07
N THR A 156 -44.11 -32.97 19.38
CA THR A 156 -44.99 -33.59 20.40
C THR A 156 -46.04 -32.63 20.96
N GLY A 157 -45.81 -31.31 20.87
CA GLY A 157 -46.60 -30.31 21.59
C GLY A 157 -46.38 -30.32 23.11
N GLN A 158 -45.45 -31.13 23.62
CA GLN A 158 -45.16 -31.27 25.05
C GLN A 158 -43.92 -30.48 25.45
N GLN A 159 -43.86 -30.05 26.71
CA GLN A 159 -42.70 -29.37 27.26
C GLN A 159 -41.55 -30.37 27.51
N PRO A 160 -40.30 -30.00 27.14
CA PRO A 160 -39.14 -30.84 27.36
C PRO A 160 -38.85 -30.94 28.87
N THR A 161 -38.94 -32.15 29.39
CA THR A 161 -38.69 -32.51 30.78
C THR A 161 -37.30 -33.15 30.98
N GLN A 162 -36.56 -33.42 29.90
CA GLN A 162 -35.20 -34.00 29.87
C GLN A 162 -35.10 -35.30 30.67
N ARG A 163 -36.00 -36.26 30.39
CA ARG A 163 -36.22 -37.39 31.31
C ARG A 163 -35.17 -38.48 31.28
N CYS A 164 -34.32 -38.56 30.25
CA CYS A 164 -33.25 -39.56 30.08
C CYS A 164 -33.61 -40.96 30.66
N SER A 165 -34.86 -41.38 30.46
CA SER A 165 -35.45 -42.56 31.10
C SER A 165 -34.72 -43.83 30.65
N ILE A 166 -34.33 -43.89 29.38
CA ILE A 166 -33.67 -45.08 28.84
C ILE A 166 -32.27 -45.29 29.44
N ILE A 167 -31.49 -44.21 29.62
CA ILE A 167 -30.16 -44.33 30.27
C ILE A 167 -30.32 -44.72 31.74
N LEU A 168 -31.32 -44.17 32.43
CA LEU A 168 -31.62 -44.54 33.82
C LEU A 168 -31.99 -46.02 33.96
N ASP A 169 -32.78 -46.55 33.02
CA ASP A 169 -33.21 -47.95 33.04
C ASP A 169 -32.07 -48.91 32.64
N GLU A 170 -31.19 -48.52 31.71
CA GLU A 170 -30.14 -49.39 31.15
C GLU A 170 -28.79 -49.36 31.89
N GLU A 171 -28.41 -48.20 32.44
CA GLU A 171 -27.12 -47.98 33.13
C GLU A 171 -27.27 -47.52 34.59
N GLY A 172 -28.48 -47.19 35.03
CA GLY A 172 -28.74 -46.71 36.38
C GLY A 172 -28.40 -45.23 36.60
N PRO A 173 -28.65 -44.71 37.82
CA PRO A 173 -28.41 -43.31 38.15
C PRO A 173 -26.92 -42.92 38.09
N GLU A 174 -26.01 -43.87 38.33
CA GLU A 174 -24.57 -43.66 38.25
C GLU A 174 -24.11 -43.47 36.80
N GLY A 175 -24.61 -44.29 35.87
CA GLY A 175 -24.34 -44.15 34.43
C GLY A 175 -24.85 -42.82 33.86
N LEU A 176 -26.09 -42.43 34.20
CA LEU A 176 -26.63 -41.13 33.80
C LEU A 176 -25.77 -39.97 34.34
N THR A 177 -25.35 -40.04 35.60
CA THR A 177 -24.52 -38.98 36.21
C THR A 177 -23.18 -38.86 35.50
N GLN A 178 -22.54 -39.99 35.15
CA GLN A 178 -21.29 -40.00 34.39
C GLN A 178 -21.49 -39.38 33.00
N PHE A 179 -22.52 -39.78 32.27
CA PHE A 179 -22.85 -39.22 30.95
C PHE A 179 -23.03 -37.70 31.01
N LEU A 180 -23.82 -37.20 31.96
CA LEU A 180 -24.06 -35.76 32.12
C LEU A 180 -22.78 -35.00 32.49
N LEU A 181 -21.92 -35.57 33.36
CA LEU A 181 -20.62 -34.98 33.69
C LEU A 181 -19.70 -34.89 32.46
N LEU A 182 -19.68 -35.92 31.62
CA LEU A 182 -18.95 -35.96 30.36
C LEU A 182 -19.47 -34.90 29.37
N GLU A 183 -20.79 -34.78 29.21
CA GLU A 183 -21.39 -33.77 28.31
C GLU A 183 -21.13 -32.35 28.82
N VAL A 184 -21.23 -32.09 30.14
CA VAL A 184 -20.86 -30.79 30.73
C VAL A 184 -19.38 -30.47 30.49
N ARG A 185 -18.49 -31.46 30.63
CA ARG A 185 -17.06 -31.28 30.35
C ARG A 185 -16.83 -30.94 28.87
N LYS A 186 -17.51 -31.64 27.96
CA LYS A 186 -17.47 -31.38 26.51
C LYS A 186 -17.97 -29.99 26.15
N LEU A 187 -19.08 -29.54 26.73
CA LEU A 187 -19.62 -28.18 26.52
C LEU A 187 -18.67 -27.10 27.04
N ARG A 188 -18.05 -27.32 28.21
CA ARG A 188 -17.04 -26.39 28.75
C ARG A 188 -15.81 -26.29 27.84
N GLU A 189 -15.35 -27.41 27.28
CA GLU A 189 -14.22 -27.42 26.35
C GLU A 189 -14.58 -26.76 25.01
N GLN A 190 -15.78 -27.01 24.47
CA GLN A 190 -16.28 -26.32 23.28
C GLN A 190 -16.38 -24.81 23.49
N LEU A 191 -16.86 -24.35 24.65
CA LEU A 191 -16.93 -22.93 24.99
C LEU A 191 -15.53 -22.31 25.08
N ARG A 192 -14.57 -23.01 25.69
CA ARG A 192 -13.15 -22.58 25.73
C ARG A 192 -12.55 -22.49 24.33
N GLY A 193 -12.74 -23.53 23.51
CA GLY A 193 -12.29 -23.55 22.12
C GLY A 193 -12.90 -22.41 21.29
N SER A 194 -14.20 -22.16 21.44
CA SER A 194 -14.90 -21.05 20.77
C SER A 194 -14.30 -19.69 21.16
N ARG A 195 -14.05 -19.45 22.45
CA ARG A 195 -13.45 -18.20 22.93
C ARG A 195 -12.03 -17.98 22.40
N VAL A 196 -11.23 -19.04 22.31
CA VAL A 196 -9.88 -18.94 21.72
C VAL A 196 -9.96 -18.63 20.23
N CYS A 197 -10.84 -19.31 19.50
CA CYS A 197 -11.08 -19.04 18.08
C CYS A 197 -11.57 -17.61 17.84
N GLU A 198 -12.50 -17.10 18.66
CA GLU A 198 -13.00 -15.73 18.61
C GLU A 198 -11.89 -14.71 18.83
N ARG A 199 -11.06 -14.88 19.88
CA ARG A 199 -9.90 -14.00 20.12
C ARG A 199 -8.93 -13.99 18.95
N ARG A 200 -8.64 -15.15 18.37
CA ARG A 200 -7.76 -15.28 17.20
C ARG A 200 -8.35 -14.58 15.97
N LEU A 201 -9.66 -14.71 15.74
CA LEU A 201 -10.34 -14.02 14.64
C LEU A 201 -10.35 -12.51 14.86
N SER A 202 -10.65 -12.04 16.07
CA SER A 202 -10.61 -10.62 16.44
C SER A 202 -9.22 -10.01 16.23
N GLN A 203 -8.16 -10.72 16.64
CA GLN A 203 -6.79 -10.28 16.39
C GLN A 203 -6.48 -10.17 14.89
N ARG A 204 -6.92 -11.14 14.08
CA ARG A 204 -6.75 -11.11 12.62
C ARG A 204 -7.53 -9.96 11.98
N CYS A 205 -8.74 -9.67 12.45
CA CYS A 205 -9.52 -8.52 12.00
C CYS A 205 -8.79 -7.20 12.30
N ARG A 206 -8.27 -7.04 13.52
CA ARG A 206 -7.52 -5.83 13.91
C ARG A 206 -6.31 -5.60 13.01
N VAL A 207 -5.51 -6.64 12.76
CA VAL A 207 -4.35 -6.55 11.85
C VAL A 207 -4.79 -6.19 10.42
N ALA A 208 -5.87 -6.80 9.93
CA ALA A 208 -6.39 -6.47 8.60
C ALA A 208 -6.89 -5.02 8.49
N GLU A 209 -7.50 -4.48 9.55
CA GLU A 209 -7.94 -3.07 9.63
C GLU A 209 -6.76 -2.10 9.67
N GLU A 210 -5.69 -2.44 10.41
CA GLU A 210 -4.46 -1.66 10.44
C GLU A 210 -3.80 -1.61 9.05
N GLU A 211 -3.71 -2.75 8.35
CA GLU A 211 -3.19 -2.84 6.98
C GLU A 211 -4.05 -2.06 5.98
N ARG A 212 -5.38 -2.17 6.08
CA ARG A 212 -6.30 -1.35 5.28
C ARG A 212 -6.05 0.13 5.51
N SER A 213 -5.95 0.55 6.77
CA SER A 213 -5.72 1.96 7.13
C SER A 213 -4.36 2.48 6.65
N ARG A 214 -3.34 1.62 6.59
CA ARG A 214 -2.02 1.93 6.01
C ARG A 214 -2.12 2.08 4.49
N ALA A 215 -2.84 1.18 3.81
CA ALA A 215 -3.04 1.25 2.36
C ALA A 215 -3.84 2.50 1.95
N GLU A 216 -4.87 2.87 2.72
CA GLU A 216 -5.66 4.08 2.48
C GLU A 216 -4.79 5.35 2.60
N ARG A 217 -3.93 5.44 3.62
CA ARG A 217 -2.96 6.55 3.77
C ARG A 217 -2.01 6.64 2.58
N LYS A 218 -1.37 5.53 2.21
CA LYS A 218 -0.49 5.47 1.03
C LYS A 218 -1.21 5.92 -0.25
N THR A 219 -2.48 5.57 -0.40
CA THR A 219 -3.27 5.97 -1.57
C THR A 219 -3.53 7.47 -1.59
N LEU A 220 -3.75 8.10 -0.44
CA LEU A 220 -3.90 9.55 -0.34
C LEU A 220 -2.59 10.28 -0.64
N ASP A 221 -1.47 9.78 -0.12
CA ASP A 221 -0.14 10.34 -0.39
C ASP A 221 0.19 10.28 -1.89
N LEU A 222 0.00 9.11 -2.52
CA LEU A 222 0.19 8.94 -3.96
C LEU A 222 -0.70 9.85 -4.81
N ARG A 223 -1.93 10.14 -4.35
CA ARG A 223 -2.80 11.12 -5.02
C ARG A 223 -2.25 12.53 -4.91
N HIS A 224 -1.73 12.89 -3.73
CA HIS A 224 -1.09 14.19 -3.54
C HIS A 224 0.12 14.35 -4.43
N ASP A 225 1.01 13.35 -4.46
CA ASP A 225 2.21 13.35 -5.31
C ASP A 225 1.84 13.45 -6.79
N ARG A 226 0.82 12.70 -7.23
CA ARG A 226 0.32 12.79 -8.61
C ARG A 226 -0.14 14.21 -8.97
N LEU A 227 -0.88 14.88 -8.09
CA LEU A 227 -1.32 16.26 -8.31
C LEU A 227 -0.13 17.22 -8.36
N GLN A 228 0.88 17.02 -7.52
CA GLN A 228 2.11 17.82 -7.57
C GLN A 228 2.86 17.63 -8.89
N MET A 229 3.00 16.38 -9.36
CA MET A 229 3.65 16.08 -10.63
C MET A 229 2.89 16.67 -11.82
N GLU A 230 1.55 16.60 -11.82
CA GLU A 230 0.71 17.22 -12.84
C GLU A 230 0.89 18.75 -12.87
N ARG A 231 1.00 19.39 -11.70
CA ARG A 231 1.28 20.84 -11.61
C ARG A 231 2.65 21.20 -12.16
N LEU A 232 3.71 20.50 -11.73
CA LEU A 232 5.07 20.75 -12.23
C LEU A 232 5.16 20.53 -13.75
N ARG A 233 4.44 19.53 -14.26
CA ARG A 233 4.35 19.30 -15.70
C ARG A 233 3.69 20.48 -16.43
N GLN A 234 2.59 21.01 -15.90
CA GLN A 234 1.92 22.18 -16.49
C GLN A 234 2.83 23.41 -16.48
N ASP A 235 3.57 23.64 -15.40
CA ASP A 235 4.53 24.74 -15.29
C ASP A 235 5.67 24.58 -16.31
N TRP A 236 6.19 23.37 -16.48
CA TRP A 236 7.19 23.06 -17.50
C TRP A 236 6.65 23.25 -18.93
N GLU A 237 5.43 22.78 -19.22
CA GLU A 237 4.77 22.96 -20.52
C GLU A 237 4.48 24.44 -20.81
N ALA A 238 4.15 25.23 -19.79
CA ALA A 238 4.00 26.69 -19.91
C ALA A 238 5.33 27.37 -20.21
N GLY A 239 6.39 27.03 -19.48
CA GLY A 239 7.75 27.55 -19.70
C GLY A 239 8.30 27.19 -21.08
N SER A 240 8.08 25.95 -21.54
CA SER A 240 8.48 25.48 -22.87
C SER A 240 7.78 26.27 -23.99
N ARG A 241 6.46 26.54 -23.84
CA ARG A 241 5.72 27.38 -24.79
C ARG A 241 6.25 28.81 -24.82
N GLU A 242 6.56 29.41 -23.66
CA GLU A 242 7.10 30.76 -23.62
C GLU A 242 8.51 30.84 -24.24
N LEU A 243 9.35 29.83 -23.98
CA LEU A 243 10.65 29.71 -24.64
C LEU A 243 10.50 29.60 -26.18
N GLY A 244 9.50 28.85 -26.66
CA GLY A 244 9.15 28.80 -28.09
C GLY A 244 8.84 30.19 -28.65
N ARG A 245 7.95 30.95 -28.00
CA ARG A 245 7.60 32.32 -28.42
C ARG A 245 8.81 33.26 -28.44
N LEU A 246 9.70 33.15 -27.46
CA LEU A 246 10.93 33.95 -27.41
C LEU A 246 11.88 33.59 -28.55
N LYS A 247 12.02 32.30 -28.89
CA LYS A 247 12.79 31.86 -30.06
C LYS A 247 12.21 32.41 -31.35
N ASP A 248 10.89 32.34 -31.52
CA ASP A 248 10.22 32.87 -32.71
C ASP A 248 10.46 34.39 -32.86
N ARG A 249 10.31 35.17 -31.78
CA ARG A 249 10.60 36.61 -31.76
C ARG A 249 12.07 36.91 -32.07
N HIS A 250 13.01 36.12 -31.53
CA HIS A 250 14.43 36.28 -31.83
C HIS A 250 14.73 36.00 -33.31
N LEU A 251 14.13 34.96 -33.90
CA LEU A 251 14.25 34.66 -35.32
C LEU A 251 13.65 35.77 -36.18
N GLU A 252 12.47 36.29 -35.83
CA GLU A 252 11.87 37.45 -36.51
C GLU A 252 12.78 38.69 -36.47
N GLN A 253 13.41 38.97 -35.33
CA GLN A 253 14.36 40.06 -35.19
C GLN A 253 15.61 39.83 -36.06
N ALA A 254 16.15 38.61 -36.06
CA ALA A 254 17.29 38.24 -36.91
C ALA A 254 16.96 38.40 -38.41
N MET A 255 15.76 38.00 -38.84
CA MET A 255 15.30 38.21 -40.21
C MET A 255 15.19 39.71 -40.55
N LYS A 256 14.57 40.52 -39.68
CA LYS A 256 14.47 41.97 -39.87
C LYS A 256 15.85 42.63 -39.98
N TYR A 257 16.79 42.22 -39.14
CA TYR A 257 18.17 42.70 -39.18
C TYR A 257 18.88 42.31 -40.48
N SER A 258 18.74 41.06 -40.93
CA SER A 258 19.28 40.61 -42.22
C SER A 258 18.73 41.42 -43.39
N CYS A 259 17.41 41.64 -43.45
CA CYS A 259 16.79 42.47 -44.49
C CYS A 259 17.31 43.92 -44.45
N ALA A 260 17.47 44.50 -43.26
CA ALA A 260 18.01 45.84 -43.11
C ALA A 260 19.47 45.95 -43.61
N LEU A 261 20.29 44.92 -43.37
CA LEU A 261 21.65 44.85 -43.91
C LEU A 261 21.67 44.74 -45.44
N GLU A 262 20.77 43.95 -46.02
CA GLU A 262 20.64 43.86 -47.48
C GLU A 262 20.20 45.18 -48.10
N ASP A 263 19.25 45.88 -47.49
CA ASP A 263 18.78 47.17 -47.97
C ASP A 263 19.82 48.26 -47.80
N GLN A 264 20.60 48.24 -46.72
CA GLN A 264 21.79 49.09 -46.56
C GLN A 264 22.80 48.82 -47.67
N ALA A 265 23.10 47.56 -47.96
CA ALA A 265 24.04 47.20 -49.03
C ALA A 265 23.56 47.69 -50.41
N LYS A 266 22.25 47.57 -50.70
CA LYS A 266 21.63 48.14 -51.91
C LYS A 266 21.73 49.66 -51.94
N ALA A 267 21.46 50.34 -50.83
CA ALA A 267 21.56 51.80 -50.73
C ALA A 267 23.01 52.28 -50.95
N SER A 268 23.98 51.64 -50.30
CA SER A 268 25.41 51.93 -50.50
C SER A 268 25.88 51.60 -51.92
N ALA A 269 25.28 50.63 -52.60
CA ALA A 269 25.55 50.37 -54.02
C ALA A 269 25.07 51.51 -54.93
N ARG A 270 23.86 52.02 -54.69
CA ARG A 270 23.31 53.18 -55.40
C ARG A 270 24.11 54.45 -55.11
N GLU A 271 24.53 54.65 -53.87
CA GLU A 271 25.40 55.78 -53.50
C GLU A 271 26.71 55.76 -54.29
N ARG A 272 27.37 54.59 -54.38
CA ARG A 272 28.58 54.41 -55.19
C ARG A 272 28.33 54.70 -56.67
N GLU A 273 27.25 54.20 -57.25
CA GLU A 273 26.88 54.47 -58.65
C GLU A 273 26.62 55.96 -58.90
N LEU A 274 25.92 56.66 -58.00
CA LEU A 274 25.67 58.09 -58.10
C LEU A 274 26.96 58.90 -57.98
N LEU A 275 27.88 58.51 -57.09
CA LEU A 275 29.20 59.13 -56.97
C LEU A 275 30.01 58.96 -58.28
N GLU A 276 29.97 57.77 -58.89
CA GLU A 276 30.58 57.53 -60.20
C GLU A 276 29.97 58.43 -61.29
N GLN A 277 28.63 58.59 -61.32
CA GLN A 277 27.96 59.51 -62.25
C GLN A 277 28.36 60.97 -62.02
N VAL A 278 28.51 61.41 -60.76
CA VAL A 278 28.96 62.77 -60.44
C VAL A 278 30.40 63.00 -60.93
N GLU A 279 31.30 62.05 -60.72
CA GLU A 279 32.68 62.16 -61.23
C GLU A 279 32.72 62.16 -62.77
N GLN A 280 31.87 61.38 -63.43
CA GLN A 280 31.70 61.44 -64.88
C GLN A 280 31.15 62.81 -65.37
N LEU A 281 30.22 63.41 -64.64
CA LEU A 281 29.71 64.75 -64.98
C LEU A 281 30.74 65.85 -64.73
N LYS A 282 31.53 65.75 -63.64
CA LYS A 282 32.64 66.67 -63.37
C LYS A 282 33.70 66.64 -64.46
N THR A 283 34.08 65.43 -64.90
CA THR A 283 35.06 65.28 -66.00
C THR A 283 34.53 65.88 -67.30
N ARG A 284 33.28 65.60 -67.67
CA ARG A 284 32.63 66.24 -68.84
C ARG A 284 32.52 67.76 -68.72
N LEU A 285 32.23 68.29 -67.53
CA LEU A 285 32.17 69.72 -67.30
C LEU A 285 33.55 70.37 -67.43
N MET A 286 34.60 69.76 -66.87
CA MET A 286 35.98 70.21 -67.07
C MET A 286 36.42 70.14 -68.54
N GLU A 287 35.96 69.15 -69.30
CA GLU A 287 36.18 69.07 -70.75
C GLU A 287 35.48 70.21 -71.48
N ALA A 288 34.20 70.45 -71.20
CA ALA A 288 33.43 71.56 -71.79
C ALA A 288 33.99 72.95 -71.43
N GLU A 289 34.46 73.16 -70.20
CA GLU A 289 35.14 74.40 -69.79
C GLU A 289 36.42 74.65 -70.59
N LYS A 290 37.24 73.61 -70.80
CA LYS A 290 38.43 73.68 -71.66
C LYS A 290 38.09 73.96 -73.12
N GLU A 291 36.96 73.43 -73.61
CA GLU A 291 36.43 73.74 -74.94
C GLU A 291 35.94 75.20 -75.06
N THR A 292 35.37 75.78 -73.99
CA THR A 292 35.01 77.22 -73.98
C THR A 292 36.22 78.15 -73.88
N ASP A 293 37.29 77.75 -73.19
CA ASP A 293 38.52 78.54 -73.07
C ASP A 293 39.41 78.51 -74.33
N SER A 294 39.17 77.57 -75.25
CA SER A 294 39.93 77.42 -76.50
C SER A 294 39.34 78.18 -77.71
N SER A 295 38.30 78.99 -77.50
CA SER A 295 37.77 79.95 -78.49
C SER A 295 38.23 81.39 -78.20
N PRO A 296 38.98 82.08 -79.09
CA PRO A 296 39.39 83.45 -78.87
C PRO A 296 38.36 84.46 -79.43
N ALA A 297 37.68 85.22 -78.56
CA ALA A 297 37.21 86.58 -78.86
C ALA A 297 36.97 87.41 -77.59
N ALA A 298 37.63 88.58 -77.55
CA ALA A 298 37.69 89.64 -76.54
C ALA A 298 36.34 90.06 -75.88
N THR A 299 36.23 90.64 -74.67
CA THR A 299 36.85 91.91 -74.21
C THR A 299 36.54 92.20 -72.72
N ALA A 300 37.56 92.58 -71.94
CA ALA A 300 37.71 93.60 -70.86
C ALA A 300 36.63 93.87 -69.74
N PRO A 301 37.03 94.51 -68.60
CA PRO A 301 36.46 94.30 -67.27
C PRO A 301 35.50 95.39 -66.75
N PHE A 302 34.72 95.08 -65.70
CA PHE A 302 34.05 96.06 -64.84
C PHE A 302 34.07 95.66 -63.36
N ARG A 303 34.48 96.58 -62.48
CA ARG A 303 34.44 96.51 -61.01
C ARG A 303 33.07 96.97 -60.47
N ARG A 304 32.55 96.31 -59.42
CA ARG A 304 32.40 96.86 -58.05
C ARG A 304 31.59 95.95 -57.09
N ASN A 305 32.24 95.66 -55.96
CA ASN A 305 31.80 95.80 -54.55
C ASN A 305 30.84 94.81 -53.84
N SER A 306 31.19 94.62 -52.55
CA SER A 306 30.44 94.18 -51.35
C SER A 306 30.11 92.68 -51.25
N SER A 307 30.21 91.97 -50.12
CA SER A 307 30.54 92.24 -48.70
C SER A 307 30.89 90.89 -48.03
N VAL A 308 31.96 90.77 -47.22
CA VAL A 308 31.97 90.79 -45.73
C VAL A 308 31.18 89.65 -45.06
N LEU A 309 31.89 88.63 -44.53
CA LEU A 309 31.90 88.22 -43.11
C LEU A 309 32.61 86.87 -42.89
N HIS A 310 33.76 86.91 -42.23
CA HIS A 310 34.22 85.83 -41.36
C HIS A 310 34.80 86.52 -40.12
N CYS A 311 34.12 86.38 -38.97
CA CYS A 311 34.61 86.86 -37.68
C CYS A 311 35.00 85.67 -36.80
N THR A 312 36.28 85.59 -36.51
CA THR A 312 36.88 84.95 -35.34
C THR A 312 36.92 85.97 -34.21
N ASN A 313 36.61 85.58 -32.97
CA ASN A 313 37.05 86.22 -31.71
C ASN A 313 37.02 85.09 -30.63
N GLY A 314 37.97 84.88 -29.72
CA GLY A 314 39.04 85.76 -29.24
C GLY A 314 38.63 86.43 -27.91
N ALA A 315 38.83 85.74 -26.79
CA ALA A 315 38.88 86.33 -25.44
C ALA A 315 40.29 86.96 -25.19
N PRO A 316 40.64 87.54 -24.02
CA PRO A 316 39.94 88.32 -22.98
C PRO A 316 40.70 89.64 -22.61
N ALA A 317 40.32 90.29 -21.49
CA ALA A 317 41.14 91.13 -20.57
C ALA A 317 41.00 92.69 -20.57
N VAL A 318 40.30 93.22 -19.54
CA VAL A 318 40.68 94.17 -18.45
C VAL A 318 42.12 94.78 -18.50
N PRO A 319 42.52 95.99 -17.96
CA PRO A 319 41.84 97.11 -17.21
C PRO A 319 42.26 98.59 -17.55
N GLU A 320 41.67 99.55 -16.79
CA GLU A 320 42.25 100.78 -16.17
C GLU A 320 42.71 102.06 -16.93
N LYS A 321 42.50 103.20 -16.23
CA LYS A 321 43.12 104.55 -16.32
C LYS A 321 42.57 105.50 -17.40
N ARG A 322 42.50 106.83 -17.25
CA ARG A 322 42.47 107.85 -16.16
C ARG A 322 42.31 109.20 -16.92
N GLU A 323 41.82 110.22 -16.20
CA GLU A 323 42.06 111.67 -16.42
C GLU A 323 41.18 112.51 -17.38
N LYS A 324 40.92 113.73 -16.87
CA LYS A 324 40.04 114.85 -17.28
C LYS A 324 40.78 115.78 -18.28
N PRO A 325 40.33 117.03 -18.56
CA PRO A 325 39.01 117.60 -18.88
C PRO A 325 39.04 118.42 -20.20
N LEU A 326 37.89 119.01 -20.55
CA LEU A 326 37.71 120.30 -21.25
C LEU A 326 37.02 120.25 -22.63
N GLN A 327 35.90 120.98 -22.62
CA GLN A 327 35.35 121.86 -23.65
C GLN A 327 34.04 121.40 -24.29
N HIS A 328 33.05 122.23 -23.96
CA HIS A 328 31.65 122.15 -24.24
C HIS A 328 31.37 123.06 -25.43
N ILE A 329 31.20 122.49 -26.63
CA ILE A 329 30.61 123.20 -27.79
C ILE A 329 29.74 122.19 -28.57
N ASP A 330 28.43 122.46 -28.54
CA ASP A 330 27.38 122.10 -29.50
C ASP A 330 27.30 120.66 -30.06
N ILE A 331 26.73 119.74 -29.27
CA ILE A 331 26.22 118.44 -29.77
C ILE A 331 24.90 118.07 -29.06
N GLN A 332 23.82 118.79 -29.34
CA GLN A 332 22.48 118.41 -28.84
C GLN A 332 21.70 117.46 -29.77
N LYS A 333 22.29 117.01 -30.89
CA LYS A 333 21.66 116.02 -31.80
C LYS A 333 22.38 114.68 -31.92
N ALA A 334 23.69 114.59 -31.63
CA ALA A 334 24.39 113.30 -31.64
C ALA A 334 24.30 112.56 -30.29
N GLY A 335 24.27 113.27 -29.15
CA GLY A 335 24.16 112.65 -27.83
C GLY A 335 22.81 111.99 -27.54
N HIS A 336 21.71 112.42 -28.18
CA HIS A 336 20.40 111.77 -28.00
C HIS A 336 20.33 110.40 -28.69
N ILE A 337 21.03 110.24 -29.83
CA ILE A 337 21.11 108.97 -30.57
C ILE A 337 22.02 108.00 -29.83
N GLU A 338 23.15 108.48 -29.29
CA GLU A 338 24.09 107.69 -28.49
C GLU A 338 23.47 107.21 -27.17
N THR A 339 22.74 108.09 -26.46
CA THR A 339 22.02 107.71 -25.23
C THR A 339 20.85 106.76 -25.50
N GLN A 340 20.14 106.92 -26.62
CA GLN A 340 19.08 106.00 -27.02
C GLN A 340 19.64 104.62 -27.43
N ALA A 341 20.73 104.58 -28.19
CA ALA A 341 21.40 103.34 -28.57
C ALA A 341 21.93 102.58 -27.34
N LEU A 342 22.52 103.29 -26.36
CA LEU A 342 22.97 102.69 -25.11
C LEU A 342 21.80 102.10 -24.29
N LEU A 343 20.67 102.81 -24.21
CA LEU A 343 19.46 102.30 -23.54
C LEU A 343 18.89 101.06 -24.23
N ASP A 344 18.96 100.97 -25.56
CA ASP A 344 18.46 99.82 -26.31
C ASP A 344 19.40 98.62 -26.21
N ILE A 345 20.73 98.84 -26.15
CA ILE A 345 21.73 97.80 -25.81
C ILE A 345 21.44 97.25 -24.41
N LEU A 346 21.28 98.10 -23.39
CA LEU A 346 20.98 97.64 -22.03
C LEU A 346 19.64 96.89 -21.93
N LYS A 347 18.62 97.28 -22.72
CA LYS A 347 17.36 96.52 -22.81
C LYS A 347 17.53 95.17 -23.51
N GLN A 348 18.43 95.08 -24.49
CA GLN A 348 18.77 93.85 -25.17
C GLN A 348 19.56 92.91 -24.24
N ASP A 349 20.62 93.40 -23.59
CA ASP A 349 21.40 92.65 -22.60
C ASP A 349 20.51 92.11 -21.47
N ARG A 350 19.54 92.92 -21.01
CA ARG A 350 18.55 92.46 -20.02
C ARG A 350 17.67 91.33 -20.56
N ARG A 351 17.26 91.37 -21.83
CA ARG A 351 16.46 90.30 -22.46
C ARG A 351 17.29 89.04 -22.64
N GLU A 352 18.50 89.15 -23.16
CA GLU A 352 19.42 88.02 -23.35
C GLU A 352 19.77 87.37 -22.00
N ALA A 353 20.05 88.15 -20.96
CA ALA A 353 20.28 87.63 -19.61
C ALA A 353 19.04 86.94 -19.01
N THR A 354 17.83 87.43 -19.33
CA THR A 354 16.61 86.73 -18.94
C THR A 354 16.44 85.42 -19.70
N GLU A 355 16.65 85.40 -21.01
CA GLU A 355 16.56 84.19 -21.84
C GLU A 355 17.56 83.13 -21.38
N GLN A 356 18.83 83.52 -21.16
CA GLN A 356 19.85 82.64 -20.58
C GLN A 356 19.44 82.09 -19.21
N ARG A 357 18.83 82.91 -18.34
CA ARG A 357 18.29 82.41 -17.06
C ARG A 357 17.17 81.38 -17.26
N HIS A 358 16.27 81.60 -18.22
CA HIS A 358 15.19 80.66 -18.51
C HIS A 358 15.74 79.35 -19.09
N GLU A 359 16.73 79.42 -19.99
CA GLU A 359 17.43 78.25 -20.54
C GLU A 359 18.13 77.45 -19.44
N LEU A 360 18.90 78.10 -18.57
CA LEU A 360 19.55 77.45 -17.43
C LEU A 360 18.52 76.83 -16.47
N CYS A 361 17.39 77.49 -16.20
CA CYS A 361 16.31 76.89 -15.41
C CYS A 361 15.69 75.68 -16.11
N GLY A 362 15.53 75.71 -17.44
CA GLY A 362 15.07 74.58 -18.24
C GLY A 362 16.04 73.40 -18.20
N ASP A 363 17.34 73.68 -18.28
CA ASP A 363 18.40 72.68 -18.17
C ASP A 363 18.45 72.06 -16.77
N ILE A 364 18.33 72.87 -15.71
CA ILE A 364 18.26 72.38 -14.33
C ILE A 364 17.04 71.47 -14.16
N ALA A 365 15.86 71.85 -14.64
CA ALA A 365 14.65 71.04 -14.52
C ALA A 365 14.78 69.70 -15.29
N ARG A 366 15.40 69.72 -16.47
CA ARG A 366 15.68 68.50 -17.25
C ARG A 366 16.66 67.58 -16.51
N LEU A 367 17.77 68.11 -16.00
CA LEU A 367 18.75 67.35 -15.22
C LEU A 367 18.15 66.80 -13.92
N GLN A 368 17.26 67.54 -13.26
CA GLN A 368 16.51 67.05 -12.10
C GLN A 368 15.61 65.86 -12.46
N GLY A 369 14.85 65.95 -13.56
CA GLY A 369 14.04 64.83 -14.03
C GLY A 369 14.87 63.61 -14.47
N GLU A 370 16.02 63.82 -15.10
CA GLU A 370 16.96 62.75 -15.45
C GLU A 370 17.55 62.09 -14.19
N LEU A 371 17.89 62.88 -13.17
CA LEU A 371 18.34 62.38 -11.87
C LEU A 371 17.24 61.54 -11.22
N GLU A 372 16.04 62.09 -11.03
CA GLU A 372 14.89 61.38 -10.45
C GLU A 372 14.61 60.05 -11.17
N SER A 373 14.61 60.06 -12.51
CA SER A 373 14.41 58.83 -13.28
C SER A 373 15.53 57.80 -13.05
N SER A 374 16.78 58.25 -12.91
CA SER A 374 17.93 57.39 -12.64
C SER A 374 17.86 56.79 -11.23
N GLU A 375 17.36 57.56 -10.25
CA GLU A 375 17.11 57.07 -8.89
C GLU A 375 16.01 56.01 -8.88
N ASP A 376 14.90 56.24 -9.57
CA ASP A 376 13.83 55.24 -9.72
C ASP A 376 14.33 53.93 -10.36
N PHE A 377 15.23 54.03 -11.35
CA PHE A 377 15.84 52.84 -11.96
C PHE A 377 16.77 52.11 -10.99
N ARG A 378 17.56 52.85 -10.19
CA ARG A 378 18.42 52.28 -9.15
C ARG A 378 17.59 51.53 -8.11
N ASP A 379 16.53 52.13 -7.60
CA ASP A 379 15.66 51.52 -6.57
C ASP A 379 14.96 50.26 -7.10
N LYS A 380 14.54 50.25 -8.38
CA LYS A 380 14.00 49.05 -9.04
C LYS A 380 15.03 47.93 -9.13
N LEU A 381 16.27 48.25 -9.51
CA LEU A 381 17.35 47.27 -9.60
C LEU A 381 17.74 46.75 -8.22
N GLU A 382 17.76 47.59 -7.20
CA GLU A 382 18.01 47.20 -5.81
C GLU A 382 16.94 46.21 -5.32
N SER A 383 15.66 46.50 -5.54
CA SER A 383 14.56 45.57 -5.24
C SER A 383 14.70 44.24 -5.98
N GLN A 384 15.07 44.26 -7.27
CA GLN A 384 15.31 43.03 -8.03
C GLN A 384 16.48 42.22 -7.49
N CYS A 385 17.57 42.88 -7.09
CA CYS A 385 18.73 42.25 -6.46
C CYS A 385 18.33 41.58 -5.14
N GLU A 386 17.58 42.26 -4.28
CA GLU A 386 17.07 41.68 -3.03
C GLU A 386 16.17 40.46 -3.28
N GLN A 387 15.25 40.55 -4.23
CA GLN A 387 14.38 39.42 -4.60
C GLN A 387 15.18 38.22 -5.13
N LEU A 388 16.19 38.46 -5.95
CA LEU A 388 17.07 37.39 -6.46
C LEU A 388 17.89 36.77 -5.33
N GLN A 389 18.43 37.58 -4.40
CA GLN A 389 19.15 37.07 -3.24
C GLN A 389 18.26 36.19 -2.35
N LEU A 390 17.01 36.60 -2.13
CA LEU A 390 16.04 35.78 -1.39
C LEU A 390 15.77 34.46 -2.12
N LYS A 391 15.54 34.48 -3.43
CA LYS A 391 15.34 33.26 -4.24
C LYS A 391 16.53 32.31 -4.15
N VAL A 392 17.76 32.84 -4.23
CA VAL A 392 18.98 32.03 -4.10
C VAL A 392 19.06 31.39 -2.71
N ARG A 393 18.78 32.14 -1.63
CA ARG A 393 18.75 31.59 -0.27
C ARG A 393 17.69 30.50 -0.11
N THR A 394 16.50 30.69 -0.66
CA THR A 394 15.44 29.67 -0.64
C THR A 394 15.88 28.41 -1.37
N LEU A 395 16.40 28.54 -2.59
CA LEU A 395 16.89 27.40 -3.37
C LEU A 395 18.05 26.66 -2.68
N GLN A 396 18.93 27.38 -1.97
CA GLN A 396 19.99 26.77 -1.18
C GLN A 396 19.42 25.91 -0.05
N LEU A 397 18.45 26.42 0.71
CA LEU A 397 17.80 25.68 1.78
C LEU A 397 17.06 24.45 1.21
N ASP A 398 16.34 24.62 0.12
CA ASP A 398 15.65 23.51 -0.55
C ASP A 398 16.64 22.43 -0.99
N TRP A 399 17.75 22.82 -1.62
CA TRP A 399 18.83 21.90 -2.00
C TRP A 399 19.42 21.15 -0.80
N GLU A 400 19.70 21.84 0.32
CA GLU A 400 20.19 21.19 1.54
C GLU A 400 19.17 20.20 2.11
N THR A 401 17.87 20.50 2.04
CA THR A 401 16.82 19.58 2.51
C THR A 401 16.72 18.35 1.62
N GLU A 402 16.78 18.52 0.30
CA GLU A 402 16.78 17.41 -0.64
C GLU A 402 18.04 16.55 -0.51
N GLN A 403 19.20 17.16 -0.27
CA GLN A 403 20.44 16.43 0.02
C GLN A 403 20.30 15.57 1.28
N LYS A 404 19.74 16.12 2.37
CA LYS A 404 19.48 15.37 3.62
C LYS A 404 18.47 14.24 3.40
N ARG A 405 17.42 14.46 2.61
CA ARG A 405 16.44 13.42 2.22
C ARG A 405 17.11 12.29 1.44
N SER A 406 17.91 12.63 0.42
CA SER A 406 18.66 11.65 -0.37
C SER A 406 19.59 10.80 0.50
N PHE A 407 20.29 11.41 1.46
CA PHE A 407 21.14 10.67 2.38
C PHE A 407 20.34 9.74 3.31
N SER A 408 19.17 10.18 3.77
CA SER A 408 18.28 9.33 4.58
C SER A 408 17.76 8.13 3.79
N TYR A 409 17.32 8.31 2.55
CA TYR A 409 16.89 7.21 1.69
C TYR A 409 18.02 6.24 1.39
N PHE A 410 19.22 6.75 1.12
CA PHE A 410 20.39 5.90 0.91
C PHE A 410 20.66 5.00 2.13
N ASN A 411 20.64 5.56 3.34
CA ASN A 411 20.84 4.78 4.57
C ASN A 411 19.72 3.74 4.79
N GLN A 412 18.46 4.08 4.49
CA GLN A 412 17.36 3.14 4.59
C GLN A 412 17.52 1.96 3.61
N ILE A 413 17.92 2.23 2.36
CA ILE A 413 18.19 1.19 1.36
C ILE A 413 19.31 0.27 1.85
N MET A 414 20.40 0.84 2.38
CA MET A 414 21.52 0.05 2.91
C MET A 414 21.12 -0.88 4.06
N GLU A 415 20.28 -0.41 5.00
CA GLU A 415 19.78 -1.27 6.08
C GLU A 415 18.83 -2.36 5.56
N LEU A 416 17.96 -2.05 4.59
CA LEU A 416 17.09 -3.05 3.96
C LEU A 416 17.89 -4.12 3.20
N GLU A 417 18.96 -3.74 2.50
CA GLU A 417 19.86 -4.69 1.83
C GLU A 417 20.56 -5.61 2.83
N LYS A 418 21.01 -5.05 3.96
CA LYS A 418 21.63 -5.82 5.05
C LYS A 418 20.65 -6.81 5.69
N GLU A 419 19.41 -6.39 5.96
CA GLU A 419 18.35 -7.26 6.49
C GLU A 419 18.00 -8.38 5.50
N ARG A 420 17.88 -8.05 4.20
CA ARG A 420 17.69 -9.03 3.12
C ARG A 420 18.81 -10.07 3.11
N ASP A 421 20.06 -9.63 3.14
CA ASP A 421 21.23 -10.53 3.10
C ASP A 421 21.35 -11.39 4.36
N GLN A 422 20.93 -10.86 5.51
CA GLN A 422 20.82 -11.65 6.73
C GLN A 422 19.71 -12.71 6.63
N ALA A 423 18.54 -12.36 6.09
CA ALA A 423 17.45 -13.30 5.89
C ALA A 423 17.81 -14.42 4.90
N LEU A 424 18.49 -14.09 3.80
CA LEU A 424 19.00 -15.06 2.83
C LEU A 424 20.00 -16.02 3.47
N ARG A 425 21.00 -15.49 4.19
CA ARG A 425 21.98 -16.33 4.91
C ARG A 425 21.34 -17.24 5.95
N SER A 426 20.37 -16.73 6.71
CA SER A 426 19.62 -17.52 7.69
C SER A 426 18.84 -18.66 7.02
N ARG A 427 18.13 -18.36 5.92
CA ARG A 427 17.42 -19.37 5.12
C ARG A 427 18.38 -20.44 4.59
N ASP A 428 19.50 -20.04 4.02
CA ASP A 428 20.47 -20.96 3.42
C ASP A 428 21.12 -21.85 4.50
N SER A 429 21.39 -21.30 5.70
CA SER A 429 21.84 -22.09 6.87
C SER A 429 20.81 -23.13 7.28
N LEU A 430 19.54 -22.73 7.45
CA LEU A 430 18.46 -23.65 7.82
C LEU A 430 18.22 -24.74 6.75
N GLN A 431 18.36 -24.39 5.47
CA GLN A 431 18.28 -25.35 4.38
C GLN A 431 19.40 -26.39 4.48
N LEU A 432 20.63 -25.96 4.79
CA LEU A 432 21.76 -26.86 4.98
C LEU A 432 21.51 -27.83 6.16
N GLU A 433 21.09 -27.28 7.31
CA GLU A 433 20.74 -28.08 8.50
C GLU A 433 19.61 -29.09 8.21
N TYR A 434 18.60 -28.67 7.44
CA TYR A 434 17.52 -29.55 7.01
C TYR A 434 18.03 -30.68 6.11
N THR A 435 18.93 -30.38 5.18
CA THR A 435 19.53 -31.42 4.32
C THR A 435 20.35 -32.42 5.12
N ASP A 436 21.12 -31.95 6.11
CA ASP A 436 21.90 -32.81 6.99
C ASP A 436 20.99 -33.73 7.82
N CYS A 437 19.91 -33.18 8.40
CA CYS A 437 18.92 -33.96 9.13
C CYS A 437 18.24 -35.04 8.26
N LEU A 438 17.96 -34.73 6.99
CA LEU A 438 17.40 -35.71 6.05
C LEU A 438 18.40 -36.82 5.71
N LEU A 439 19.67 -36.50 5.53
CA LEU A 439 20.72 -37.47 5.30
C LEU A 439 20.88 -38.40 6.50
N ASP A 440 20.93 -37.85 7.72
CA ASP A 440 21.00 -38.64 8.96
C ASP A 440 19.79 -39.55 9.12
N LYS A 441 18.57 -39.03 8.87
CA LYS A 441 17.36 -39.86 8.89
C LYS A 441 17.43 -41.01 7.87
N ASN A 442 17.99 -40.76 6.68
CA ASN A 442 18.16 -41.79 5.65
C ASN A 442 19.21 -42.84 6.07
N LEU A 443 20.29 -42.43 6.73
CA LEU A 443 21.29 -43.35 7.30
C LEU A 443 20.67 -44.24 8.39
N LEU A 444 19.90 -43.66 9.30
CA LEU A 444 19.20 -44.41 10.35
C LEU A 444 18.18 -45.40 9.77
N ARG A 445 17.43 -45.01 8.74
CA ARG A 445 16.51 -45.92 8.04
C ARG A 445 17.23 -47.11 7.41
N LYS A 446 18.38 -46.88 6.77
CA LYS A 446 19.22 -47.97 6.23
C LYS A 446 19.67 -48.91 7.35
N ARG A 447 20.13 -48.36 8.48
CA ARG A 447 20.55 -49.16 9.63
C ARG A 447 19.43 -50.00 10.23
N ILE A 448 18.22 -49.43 10.33
CA ILE A 448 17.03 -50.16 10.80
C ILE A 448 16.71 -51.31 9.84
N ALA A 449 16.73 -51.08 8.52
CA ALA A 449 16.48 -52.11 7.53
C ALA A 449 17.50 -53.25 7.59
N GLU A 450 18.79 -52.93 7.77
CA GLU A 450 19.85 -53.94 7.99
C GLU A 450 19.60 -54.77 9.26
N LEU A 451 19.25 -54.12 10.37
CA LEU A 451 18.96 -54.82 11.62
C LEU A 451 17.71 -55.69 11.52
N GLN A 452 16.67 -55.23 10.84
CA GLN A 452 15.47 -56.02 10.55
C GLN A 452 15.80 -57.26 9.71
N ALA A 453 16.59 -57.11 8.65
CA ALA A 453 17.03 -58.24 7.81
C ALA A 453 17.87 -59.26 8.61
N ASN A 454 18.74 -58.78 9.50
CA ASN A 454 19.53 -59.65 10.39
C ASN A 454 18.65 -60.40 11.39
N LEU A 455 17.65 -59.73 11.99
CA LEU A 455 16.70 -60.37 12.90
C LEU A 455 15.87 -61.44 12.20
N GLU A 456 15.35 -61.14 11.01
CA GLU A 456 14.63 -62.12 10.19
C GLU A 456 15.52 -63.30 9.80
N GLN A 457 16.81 -63.06 9.52
CA GLN A 457 17.76 -64.12 9.26
C GLN A 457 17.99 -65.01 10.48
N GLN A 458 18.20 -64.43 11.66
CA GLN A 458 18.36 -65.19 12.89
C GLN A 458 17.10 -65.97 13.25
N GLN A 459 15.90 -65.41 13.05
CA GLN A 459 14.64 -66.12 13.22
C GLN A 459 14.52 -67.33 12.27
N ARG A 460 14.87 -67.15 10.99
CA ARG A 460 14.91 -68.24 10.01
C ARG A 460 15.92 -69.33 10.38
N GLU A 461 17.07 -68.97 10.95
CA GLU A 461 18.07 -69.93 11.44
C GLU A 461 17.58 -70.70 12.67
N LEU A 462 16.95 -70.01 13.63
CA LEU A 462 16.33 -70.62 14.81
C LEU A 462 15.18 -71.57 14.45
N GLU A 463 14.33 -71.22 13.48
CA GLU A 463 13.29 -72.12 12.98
C GLU A 463 13.88 -73.37 12.34
N LYS A 464 14.91 -73.23 11.49
CA LYS A 464 15.62 -74.37 10.91
C LYS A 464 16.22 -75.28 11.99
N GLU A 465 16.76 -74.70 13.07
CA GLU A 465 17.35 -75.47 14.16
C GLU A 465 16.28 -76.16 15.02
N LYS A 466 15.15 -75.49 15.28
CA LYS A 466 13.97 -76.12 15.91
C LYS A 466 13.45 -77.28 15.07
N ASP A 467 13.36 -77.12 13.76
CA ASP A 467 12.93 -78.18 12.84
C ASP A 467 13.91 -79.35 12.78
N ARG A 468 15.22 -79.08 12.86
CA ARG A 468 16.26 -80.13 12.98
C ARG A 468 16.14 -80.88 14.31
N SER A 469 15.93 -80.17 15.41
CA SER A 469 15.71 -80.74 16.74
C SER A 469 14.44 -81.59 16.77
N ARG A 470 13.37 -81.15 16.11
CA ARG A 470 12.10 -81.90 15.97
C ARG A 470 12.26 -83.17 15.13
N LYS A 471 13.12 -83.14 14.10
CA LYS A 471 13.43 -84.31 13.26
C LYS A 471 14.38 -85.30 13.94
N GLN A 472 15.21 -84.85 14.89
CA GLN A 472 16.02 -85.72 15.75
C GLN A 472 15.22 -86.31 16.92
N SER A 473 14.04 -85.76 17.22
CA SER A 473 13.08 -86.28 18.21
C SER A 473 12.04 -87.19 17.54
N SER A 474 12.40 -88.44 17.26
CA SER A 474 11.44 -89.55 17.05
C SER A 474 11.18 -90.27 18.39
N PRO A 475 9.99 -90.87 18.60
CA PRO A 475 9.51 -91.21 19.94
C PRO A 475 10.26 -92.40 20.55
N CYS A 476 11.11 -92.13 21.53
CA CYS A 476 11.65 -93.17 22.41
C CYS A 476 10.65 -93.43 23.55
N MET A 477 9.88 -94.51 23.42
CA MET A 477 9.00 -95.04 24.46
C MET A 477 9.81 -95.84 25.49
N HIS A 478 10.52 -95.17 26.41
CA HIS A 478 10.86 -95.68 27.75
C HIS A 478 11.85 -94.73 28.43
N CYS A 479 11.46 -94.13 29.56
CA CYS A 479 12.08 -94.48 30.85
C CYS A 479 11.35 -93.76 31.99
N SER A 480 10.87 -94.57 32.93
CA SER A 480 10.41 -94.14 34.23
C SER A 480 11.59 -94.10 35.22
N HIS A 481 11.51 -93.18 36.18
CA HIS A 481 12.15 -93.20 37.51
C HIS A 481 13.62 -92.75 37.71
N LEU A 482 13.76 -91.89 38.76
CA LEU A 482 14.92 -91.57 39.63
C LEU A 482 15.95 -90.57 39.06
N SER A 483 16.62 -89.69 39.81
CA SER A 483 16.57 -89.13 41.18
C SER A 483 17.85 -88.26 41.33
N LEU A 484 17.78 -87.14 42.07
CA LEU A 484 18.88 -86.40 42.74
C LEU A 484 19.90 -85.64 41.85
N CYS A 485 19.83 -84.31 41.76
CA CYS A 485 20.43 -83.27 42.64
C CYS A 485 21.87 -82.89 42.29
N SER A 486 22.09 -81.62 41.94
CA SER A 486 23.02 -80.76 42.68
C SER A 486 22.67 -79.29 42.46
N GLU A 487 22.53 -78.61 43.59
CA GLU A 487 22.24 -77.20 43.81
C GLU A 487 23.34 -76.28 43.26
N ASP A 488 22.96 -75.07 42.84
CA ASP A 488 23.53 -73.84 43.39
C ASP A 488 22.66 -72.63 43.00
N GLN A 489 21.95 -72.08 44.01
CA GLN A 489 21.83 -70.65 44.39
C GLN A 489 21.89 -69.62 43.23
N CYS A 490 20.98 -68.64 43.06
CA CYS A 490 20.32 -67.84 44.08
C CYS A 490 19.41 -66.78 43.41
N TYR A 491 18.28 -66.48 44.09
CA TYR A 491 17.44 -65.27 44.04
C TYR A 491 16.83 -64.77 42.72
N GLY A 492 15.54 -65.08 42.53
CA GLY A 492 14.57 -64.13 41.96
C GLY A 492 14.15 -63.08 43.00
N PRO A 493 13.48 -61.99 42.58
CA PRO A 493 12.04 -61.95 42.82
C PRO A 493 11.19 -61.28 41.71
N CYS A 494 10.07 -61.93 41.38
CA CYS A 494 8.92 -61.31 40.73
C CYS A 494 8.09 -60.51 41.76
N CYS A 495 7.61 -59.34 41.33
CA CYS A 495 6.37 -58.63 41.71
C CYS A 495 5.94 -58.53 43.19
N SER A 496 5.92 -57.30 43.76
CA SER A 496 4.74 -56.67 44.43
C SER A 496 5.00 -55.22 44.92
N LEU A 497 4.14 -54.29 44.46
CA LEU A 497 3.50 -53.11 45.09
C LEU A 497 4.26 -52.03 45.90
N ASP A 498 4.06 -50.79 45.41
CA ASP A 498 3.79 -49.49 46.08
C ASP A 498 4.82 -48.66 46.87
N LEU A 499 4.80 -47.36 46.48
CA LEU A 499 5.06 -46.10 47.21
C LEU A 499 6.50 -45.56 47.43
N SER A 500 6.76 -44.51 46.63
CA SER A 500 7.41 -43.22 46.99
C SER A 500 8.84 -43.18 47.56
N SER A 501 9.76 -42.58 46.79
CA SER A 501 10.45 -41.30 47.11
C SER A 501 11.78 -41.16 46.35
N LEU A 502 11.90 -40.09 45.54
CA LEU A 502 13.14 -39.47 45.03
C LEU A 502 14.03 -39.01 46.24
N PRO A 503 15.33 -38.58 46.14
CA PRO A 503 15.94 -37.91 44.98
C PRO A 503 17.46 -38.10 44.67
N ASN A 504 17.89 -37.38 43.62
CA ASN A 504 19.24 -37.03 43.11
C ASN A 504 19.66 -37.86 41.88
N GLY A 505 19.83 -37.30 40.67
CA GLY A 505 20.58 -36.09 40.26
C GLY A 505 21.82 -36.60 39.50
N THR A 506 22.28 -36.17 38.34
CA THR A 506 22.18 -34.96 37.49
C THR A 506 22.86 -35.43 36.17
N HIS A 507 22.34 -35.19 34.96
CA HIS A 507 22.78 -34.10 34.08
C HIS A 507 21.99 -34.26 32.76
N GLN A 508 21.07 -33.36 32.48
CA GLN A 508 20.58 -33.14 31.12
C GLN A 508 20.55 -31.63 30.89
N LEU A 509 21.46 -31.17 30.04
CA LEU A 509 21.61 -29.78 29.68
C LEU A 509 20.43 -29.34 28.82
N LEU A 510 19.94 -28.17 29.20
CA LEU A 510 18.83 -27.41 28.68
C LEU A 510 19.20 -26.80 27.31
N CYS A 511 18.57 -27.24 26.22
CA CYS A 511 18.43 -26.42 25.01
C CYS A 511 16.96 -25.99 24.90
N LYS A 512 16.71 -24.74 25.27
CA LYS A 512 15.48 -24.01 24.94
C LYS A 512 15.54 -23.64 23.46
N THR A 513 14.77 -24.32 22.63
CA THR A 513 14.36 -23.77 21.33
C THR A 513 12.90 -23.32 21.45
N VAL A 514 12.73 -22.02 21.27
CA VAL A 514 11.47 -21.31 21.24
C VAL A 514 10.64 -21.82 20.07
N ASP A 515 9.38 -22.14 20.35
CA ASP A 515 8.31 -22.38 19.38
C ASP A 515 8.32 -21.32 18.27
N SER A 516 8.81 -21.70 17.09
CA SER A 516 8.64 -20.94 15.84
C SER A 516 8.24 -21.88 14.69
N GLU A 517 7.37 -22.86 14.98
CA GLU A 517 6.93 -23.87 14.01
C GLU A 517 5.59 -23.54 13.32
N LYS A 518 5.18 -22.27 13.31
CA LYS A 518 3.94 -21.86 12.64
C LYS A 518 4.12 -20.53 11.92
N ASP A 519 4.88 -20.52 10.82
CA ASP A 519 4.71 -19.52 9.73
C ASP A 519 5.44 -19.84 8.41
N VAL A 520 5.92 -21.08 8.18
CA VAL A 520 6.67 -21.40 6.93
C VAL A 520 5.76 -21.63 5.71
N ASN A 521 4.44 -21.69 5.86
CA ASN A 521 3.53 -22.02 4.76
C ASN A 521 2.82 -20.80 4.13
N ARG A 522 3.53 -19.72 3.79
CA ARG A 522 2.98 -18.62 2.95
C ARG A 522 3.98 -17.86 2.07
N LEU A 523 5.04 -18.49 1.57
CA LEU A 523 5.81 -17.92 0.46
C LEU A 523 5.55 -18.67 -0.84
N SER A 524 4.70 -18.02 -1.64
CA SER A 524 4.39 -18.29 -3.03
C SER A 524 5.63 -18.65 -3.84
N ILE A 525 5.57 -19.82 -4.49
CA ILE A 525 6.37 -20.15 -5.65
C ILE A 525 5.94 -19.20 -6.77
N PHE A 526 6.74 -18.16 -7.02
CA PHE A 526 6.71 -17.45 -8.30
C PHE A 526 7.88 -17.97 -9.15
N PRO A 527 7.63 -18.54 -10.34
CA PRO A 527 8.70 -18.82 -11.28
C PRO A 527 9.28 -17.49 -11.79
N PHE A 528 10.60 -17.34 -11.67
CA PHE A 528 11.33 -16.28 -12.37
C PHE A 528 11.16 -16.47 -13.90
N PRO A 529 10.90 -15.41 -14.68
CA PRO A 529 11.02 -15.49 -16.13
C PRO A 529 12.50 -15.64 -16.51
N PRO A 530 12.83 -16.34 -17.61
CA PRO A 530 14.21 -16.44 -18.07
C PRO A 530 14.70 -15.07 -18.55
N CYS A 531 15.84 -14.62 -18.02
CA CYS A 531 16.58 -13.48 -18.55
C CYS A 531 17.10 -13.85 -19.94
N SER A 532 16.52 -13.28 -20.99
CA SER A 532 17.16 -13.15 -22.29
C SER A 532 18.16 -12.00 -22.20
N LEU A 533 19.44 -12.37 -22.08
CA LEU A 533 20.55 -11.52 -22.53
C LEU A 533 20.42 -11.42 -24.05
N GLU A 534 19.96 -10.27 -24.54
CA GLU A 534 20.24 -9.84 -25.90
C GLU A 534 21.35 -8.80 -25.78
N ASP A 535 22.56 -9.24 -26.16
CA ASP A 535 23.62 -8.36 -26.61
C ASP A 535 23.18 -7.77 -27.97
N ASP A 536 22.99 -6.45 -28.02
CA ASP A 536 23.38 -5.55 -29.12
C ASP A 536 23.08 -4.08 -28.76
#